data_AF-A0A528X240-F1
#
_entry.id   AF-A0A528X240-F1
#
_cell.length_a   1.000
_cell.length_b   1.000
_cell.length_c   1.000
_cell.angle_alpha   90.00
_cell.angle_beta   90.00
_cell.angle_gamma   90.00
#
_symmetry.space_group_name_H-M   'P 1'
#
loop_
_entity.id
_entity.type
_entity.pdbx_description
1 polymer ?
#
loop_
_entity_poly.entity_id
_entity_poly.type
_entity_poly.pdbx_seq_one_letter_code
_entity_poly.pdbx_strand_id
1 'polypeptide(L)'
;MAKRKSSLALIAARIGGAAVAGYGLSIGRDLWKSTKKNQMQLFAILALIGAITLPTLGARELVKGHDRGAAGTVFKTIIGSIVLTVIGFVLAVICLSFFTRNDNDPDAGFGAAIFLASCSTAVFSLIGFLWGLIQRPSRVKTISTAKANEQFLASIGFRETGGDDITHYDASGQALRFLEGHGNRLVFMAVGRRGKRAFIDLAPDGKMVAYSGVV
;
A
#
# COMPACT_ATOMS: atom_id res chain seq x y z
N MET A 1 -1.41 -4.70 -17.76
CA MET A 1 -0.65 -3.44 -17.62
C MET A 1 -0.89 -2.86 -16.23
N ALA A 2 0.15 -2.42 -15.53
CA ALA A 2 0.07 -1.94 -14.14
C ALA A 2 -0.11 -0.42 -14.08
N LYS A 3 -1.15 0.05 -13.36
CA LYS A 3 -1.60 1.45 -13.21
C LYS A 3 -0.51 2.30 -12.52
N ARG A 4 0.10 3.28 -13.21
CA ARG A 4 1.05 4.26 -12.61
C ARG A 4 0.27 5.32 -11.80
N LYS A 5 0.71 5.58 -10.56
CA LYS A 5 0.09 6.53 -9.62
C LYS A 5 0.52 7.99 -9.91
N SER A 6 -0.36 8.96 -9.62
CA SER A 6 -0.18 10.42 -9.79
C SER A 6 1.12 10.97 -9.20
N SER A 7 1.87 11.73 -10.02
CA SER A 7 3.19 12.33 -9.73
C SER A 7 3.17 13.37 -8.60
N LEU A 8 2.12 14.17 -8.47
CA LEU A 8 2.00 15.20 -7.42
C LEU A 8 1.70 14.61 -6.04
N ALA A 9 0.85 13.57 -5.99
CA ALA A 9 0.64 12.77 -4.78
C ALA A 9 1.92 12.01 -4.38
N LEU A 10 2.76 11.65 -5.35
CA LEU A 10 4.07 11.05 -5.13
C LEU A 10 5.07 12.05 -4.52
N ILE A 11 5.02 13.33 -4.91
CA ILE A 11 5.94 14.37 -4.41
C ILE A 11 5.60 14.79 -2.97
N ALA A 12 4.31 14.98 -2.64
CA ALA A 12 3.89 15.26 -1.26
C ALA A 12 4.15 14.05 -0.32
N ALA A 13 3.94 12.82 -0.81
CA ALA A 13 4.35 11.60 -0.11
C ALA A 13 5.89 11.45 -0.01
N ARG A 14 6.65 12.04 -0.93
CA ARG A 14 8.12 12.04 -0.91
C ARG A 14 8.73 13.02 0.09
N ILE A 15 8.07 14.11 0.48
CA ILE A 15 8.67 15.06 1.45
C ILE A 15 8.59 14.51 2.89
N GLY A 16 7.43 13.98 3.30
CA GLY A 16 7.30 13.25 4.57
C GLY A 16 8.01 11.88 4.52
N GLY A 17 7.95 11.21 3.37
CA GLY A 17 8.64 9.95 3.12
C GLY A 17 10.17 10.08 3.07
N ALA A 18 10.73 11.21 2.61
CA ALA A 18 12.18 11.44 2.59
C ALA A 18 12.74 11.75 3.98
N ALA A 19 11.97 12.40 4.85
CA ALA A 19 12.36 12.59 6.25
C ALA A 19 12.35 11.26 7.03
N VAL A 20 11.28 10.46 6.89
CA VAL A 20 11.18 9.13 7.52
C VAL A 20 12.16 8.14 6.89
N ALA A 21 12.38 8.20 5.57
CA ALA A 21 13.40 7.40 4.90
C ALA A 21 14.81 7.86 5.27
N GLY A 22 15.06 9.16 5.47
CA GLY A 22 16.32 9.70 5.93
C GLY A 22 16.65 9.24 7.35
N TYR A 23 15.68 9.28 8.26
CA TYR A 23 15.81 8.74 9.62
C TYR A 23 15.92 7.22 9.63
N GLY A 24 15.14 6.50 8.83
CA GLY A 24 15.22 5.05 8.72
C GLY A 24 16.55 4.58 8.11
N LEU A 25 17.09 5.34 7.15
CA LEU A 25 18.39 5.06 6.51
C LEU A 25 19.55 5.37 7.45
N SER A 26 19.48 6.44 8.26
CA SER A 26 20.51 6.73 9.26
C SER A 26 20.51 5.68 10.37
N ILE A 27 19.35 5.34 10.94
CA ILE A 27 19.19 4.27 11.94
C ILE A 27 19.65 2.92 11.35
N GLY A 28 19.24 2.59 10.13
CA GLY A 28 19.63 1.36 9.45
C GLY A 28 21.13 1.29 9.18
N ARG A 29 21.74 2.41 8.77
CA ARG A 29 23.19 2.51 8.55
C ARG A 29 23.98 2.37 9.86
N ASP A 30 23.47 2.93 10.95
CA ASP A 30 24.12 2.87 12.26
C ASP A 30 23.96 1.46 12.88
N LEU A 31 22.77 0.87 12.76
CA LEU A 31 22.53 -0.54 13.09
C LEU A 31 23.45 -1.47 12.29
N TRP A 32 23.58 -1.27 10.97
CA TRP A 32 24.47 -2.06 10.11
C TRP A 32 25.94 -1.93 10.53
N LYS A 33 26.42 -0.70 10.77
CA LYS A 33 27.81 -0.48 11.22
C LYS A 33 28.08 -1.13 12.57
N SER A 34 27.13 -1.06 13.50
CA SER A 34 27.23 -1.68 14.84
C SER A 34 27.20 -3.21 14.77
N THR A 35 26.33 -3.78 13.94
CA THR A 35 26.12 -5.23 13.84
C THR A 35 27.00 -5.94 12.80
N LYS A 36 27.74 -5.22 11.95
CA LYS A 36 28.67 -5.82 10.97
C LYS A 36 29.70 -6.75 11.63
N LYS A 37 30.04 -6.53 12.90
CA LYS A 37 30.96 -7.36 13.69
C LYS A 37 30.28 -8.58 14.35
N ASN A 38 28.96 -8.57 14.48
CA ASN A 38 28.20 -9.63 15.13
C ASN A 38 26.89 -9.92 14.36
N GLN A 39 26.97 -10.78 13.35
CA GLN A 39 25.84 -11.12 12.48
C GLN A 39 24.63 -11.67 13.26
N MET A 40 24.86 -12.35 14.39
CA MET A 40 23.79 -12.85 15.26
C MET A 40 22.92 -11.72 15.84
N GLN A 41 23.54 -10.57 16.19
CA GLN A 41 22.79 -9.41 16.69
C GLN A 41 21.91 -8.79 15.61
N LEU A 42 22.37 -8.76 14.36
CA LEU A 42 21.56 -8.29 13.23
C LEU A 42 20.31 -9.15 13.05
N PHE A 43 20.48 -10.49 13.03
CA PHE A 43 19.36 -11.40 12.89
C PHE A 43 18.37 -11.31 14.07
N ALA A 44 18.85 -11.12 15.30
CA ALA A 44 18.01 -10.93 16.47
C ALA A 44 17.16 -9.64 16.36
N ILE A 45 17.75 -8.53 15.92
CA ILE A 45 17.05 -7.26 15.72
C ILE A 45 16.00 -7.38 14.60
N LEU A 46 16.35 -8.01 13.49
CA LEU A 46 15.40 -8.27 12.40
C LEU A 46 14.27 -9.19 12.83
N ALA A 47 14.55 -10.22 13.61
CA ALA A 47 13.54 -11.12 14.17
C ALA A 47 12.60 -10.36 15.10
N LEU A 48 13.11 -9.48 15.96
CA LEU A 48 12.30 -8.64 16.83
C LEU A 48 11.39 -7.67 16.05
N ILE A 49 11.95 -7.00 15.03
CA ILE A 49 11.15 -6.12 14.16
C ILE A 49 10.08 -6.95 13.43
N GLY A 50 10.44 -8.13 12.92
CA GLY A 50 9.52 -9.04 12.25
C GLY A 50 8.40 -9.54 13.18
N ALA A 51 8.73 -9.90 14.42
CA ALA A 51 7.77 -10.35 15.43
C ALA A 51 6.69 -9.31 15.73
N ILE A 52 7.01 -8.02 15.61
CA ILE A 52 6.07 -6.91 15.83
C ILE A 52 5.33 -6.53 14.53
N THR A 53 6.08 -6.38 13.44
CA THR A 53 5.55 -5.83 12.18
C THR A 53 4.74 -6.84 11.37
N LEU A 54 5.06 -8.14 11.42
CA LEU A 54 4.36 -9.13 10.62
C LEU A 54 2.94 -9.41 11.12
N PRO A 55 2.68 -9.59 12.43
CA PRO A 55 1.32 -9.77 12.94
C PRO A 55 0.43 -8.54 12.77
N THR A 56 1.01 -7.33 12.90
CA THR A 56 0.30 -6.07 12.62
C THR A 56 -0.08 -5.96 11.14
N LEU A 57 0.85 -6.25 10.22
CA LEU A 57 0.58 -6.20 8.78
C LEU A 57 -0.40 -7.29 8.32
N GLY A 58 -0.24 -8.52 8.83
CA GLY A 58 -1.17 -9.62 8.53
C GLY A 58 -2.59 -9.26 8.93
N ALA A 59 -2.81 -8.88 10.19
CA ALA A 59 -4.14 -8.52 10.66
C ALA A 59 -4.74 -7.28 9.97
N ARG A 60 -3.91 -6.29 9.64
CA ARG A 60 -4.35 -5.11 8.88
C ARG A 60 -4.85 -5.48 7.49
N GLU A 61 -4.10 -6.32 6.77
CA GLU A 61 -4.45 -6.69 5.41
C GLU A 61 -5.70 -7.58 5.35
N LEU A 62 -6.11 -8.24 6.44
CA LEU A 62 -7.40 -8.96 6.48
C LEU A 62 -8.62 -8.04 6.30
N VAL A 63 -8.59 -6.81 6.85
CA VAL A 63 -9.78 -5.96 6.95
C VAL A 63 -9.75 -4.66 6.16
N LYS A 64 -8.57 -4.24 5.69
CA LYS A 64 -8.38 -2.98 4.95
C LYS A 64 -9.20 -2.85 3.66
N GLY A 65 -9.77 -3.95 3.15
CA GLY A 65 -10.61 -4.01 1.95
C GLY A 65 -9.80 -3.87 0.67
N HIS A 66 -9.98 -4.78 -0.29
CA HIS A 66 -9.16 -4.83 -1.50
C HIS A 66 -10.02 -4.92 -2.75
N ASP A 67 -9.59 -4.23 -3.81
CA ASP A 67 -10.16 -4.42 -5.14
C ASP A 67 -9.44 -5.59 -5.83
N ARG A 68 -9.83 -6.80 -5.45
CA ARG A 68 -9.27 -8.05 -5.97
C ARG A 68 -10.43 -8.97 -6.36
N GLY A 69 -10.24 -9.78 -7.41
CA GLY A 69 -11.15 -10.88 -7.71
C GLY A 69 -11.13 -11.95 -6.61
N ALA A 70 -12.08 -12.88 -6.63
CA ALA A 70 -12.28 -13.90 -5.59
C ALA A 70 -10.99 -14.66 -5.22
N ALA A 71 -10.24 -15.14 -6.22
CA ALA A 71 -8.96 -15.82 -5.99
C ALA A 71 -7.91 -14.91 -5.33
N GLY A 72 -7.84 -13.65 -5.75
CA GLY A 72 -6.92 -12.66 -5.16
C GLY A 72 -7.23 -12.39 -3.68
N THR A 73 -8.50 -12.40 -3.30
CA THR A 73 -8.93 -12.27 -1.91
C THR A 73 -8.51 -13.49 -1.10
N VAL A 74 -8.78 -14.70 -1.57
CA VAL A 74 -8.42 -15.93 -0.83
C VAL A 74 -6.89 -16.04 -0.65
N PHE A 75 -6.11 -15.98 -1.73
CA PHE A 75 -4.67 -16.22 -1.65
C PHE A 75 -3.89 -15.08 -1.00
N LYS A 76 -4.18 -13.82 -1.36
CA LYS A 76 -3.38 -12.68 -0.89
C LYS A 76 -3.93 -12.04 0.37
N THR A 77 -5.24 -12.10 0.58
CA THR A 77 -5.85 -11.47 1.77
C THR A 77 -5.95 -12.47 2.90
N ILE A 78 -6.46 -13.69 2.68
CA ILE A 78 -6.62 -14.66 3.77
C ILE A 78 -5.31 -15.41 4.02
N ILE A 79 -4.84 -16.19 3.04
CA ILE A 79 -3.66 -17.05 3.22
C ILE A 79 -2.42 -16.21 3.49
N GLY A 80 -2.16 -15.18 2.68
CA GLY A 80 -1.02 -14.29 2.87
C GLY A 80 -0.99 -13.64 4.26
N SER A 81 -2.14 -13.21 4.78
CA SER A 81 -2.19 -12.56 6.10
C SER A 81 -1.98 -13.56 7.25
N ILE A 82 -2.56 -14.76 7.14
CA ILE A 82 -2.34 -15.83 8.11
C ILE A 82 -0.85 -16.20 8.14
N VAL A 83 -0.22 -16.39 6.98
CA VAL A 83 1.20 -16.70 6.87
C VAL A 83 2.05 -15.61 7.51
N LEU A 84 1.76 -14.33 7.27
CA LEU A 84 2.49 -13.23 7.91
C LEU A 84 2.34 -13.27 9.44
N THR A 85 1.13 -13.47 9.96
CA THR A 85 0.91 -13.58 11.41
C THR A 85 1.64 -14.78 12.02
N VAL A 86 1.63 -15.94 11.36
CA VAL A 86 2.33 -17.15 11.81
C VAL A 86 3.84 -16.94 11.81
N ILE A 87 4.41 -16.35 10.76
CA ILE A 87 5.86 -16.05 10.73
C ILE A 87 6.22 -15.08 11.86
N GLY A 88 5.41 -14.03 12.07
CA GLY A 88 5.61 -13.10 13.19
C GLY A 88 5.57 -13.78 14.55
N PHE A 89 4.61 -14.69 14.76
CA PHE A 89 4.51 -15.50 15.98
C PHE A 89 5.75 -16.37 16.18
N VAL A 90 6.22 -17.08 15.14
CA VAL A 90 7.42 -17.92 15.22
C VAL A 90 8.65 -17.08 15.57
N LEU A 91 8.81 -15.90 14.98
CA LEU A 91 9.89 -14.98 15.33
C LEU A 91 9.77 -14.50 16.78
N ALA A 92 8.56 -14.23 17.27
CA ALA A 92 8.33 -13.84 18.67
C ALA A 92 8.74 -14.96 19.63
N VAL A 93 8.38 -16.22 19.34
CA VAL A 93 8.79 -17.39 20.13
C VAL A 93 10.32 -17.52 20.16
N ILE A 94 10.97 -17.41 19.00
CA ILE A 94 12.45 -17.47 18.92
C ILE A 94 13.06 -16.36 19.77
N CYS A 95 12.64 -15.10 19.61
CA CYS A 95 13.17 -13.99 20.40
C CYS A 95 12.96 -14.19 21.90
N LEU A 96 11.75 -14.57 22.32
CA LEU A 96 11.41 -14.70 23.74
C LEU A 96 12.04 -15.93 24.38
N SER A 97 12.32 -17.00 23.61
CA SER A 97 13.03 -18.18 24.13
C SER A 97 14.45 -17.86 24.61
N PHE A 98 15.10 -16.82 24.06
CA PHE A 98 16.40 -16.38 24.57
C PHE A 98 16.30 -15.65 25.91
N PHE A 99 15.18 -14.96 26.18
CA PHE A 99 14.97 -14.20 27.42
C PHE A 99 14.37 -15.04 28.55
N THR A 100 13.58 -16.04 28.20
CA THR A 100 12.87 -16.92 29.16
C THR A 100 13.59 -18.22 29.42
N ARG A 101 14.77 -18.43 28.80
CA ARG A 101 15.60 -19.61 29.02
C ARG A 101 15.97 -19.70 30.50
N ASN A 102 15.52 -20.78 31.13
CA ASN A 102 15.87 -21.14 32.49
C ASN A 102 16.70 -22.42 32.46
N ASP A 103 17.97 -22.35 32.90
CA ASP A 103 18.87 -23.51 32.84
C ASP A 103 18.48 -24.63 33.82
N ASN A 104 17.66 -24.32 34.83
CA ASN A 104 17.16 -25.30 35.79
C ASN A 104 15.88 -26.02 35.32
N ASP A 105 15.11 -25.41 34.41
CA ASP A 105 13.88 -25.98 33.86
C ASP A 105 13.64 -25.43 32.45
N PRO A 106 14.19 -26.10 31.42
CA PRO A 106 14.11 -25.63 30.04
C PRO A 106 12.68 -25.68 29.47
N ASP A 107 11.85 -26.61 29.96
CA ASP A 107 10.48 -26.79 29.48
C ASP A 107 9.58 -25.66 29.97
N ALA A 108 9.72 -25.25 31.24
CA ALA A 108 9.02 -24.08 31.77
C ALA A 108 9.41 -22.79 31.04
N GLY A 109 10.69 -22.62 30.70
CA GLY A 109 11.17 -21.48 29.93
C GLY A 109 10.56 -21.40 28.54
N PHE A 110 10.52 -22.53 27.81
CA PHE A 110 9.90 -22.59 26.49
C PHE A 110 8.38 -22.36 26.54
N GLY A 111 7.70 -22.91 27.55
CA GLY A 111 6.27 -22.65 27.78
C GLY A 111 5.96 -21.16 28.01
N ALA A 112 6.78 -20.48 28.82
CA ALA A 112 6.67 -19.04 29.03
C ALA A 112 6.89 -18.23 27.73
N ALA A 113 7.87 -18.64 26.90
CA ALA A 113 8.13 -18.01 25.60
C ALA A 113 6.90 -18.08 24.68
N ILE A 114 6.27 -19.25 24.57
CA ILE A 114 5.06 -19.44 23.75
C ILE A 114 3.91 -18.59 24.24
N PHE A 115 3.69 -18.54 25.56
CA PHE A 115 2.63 -17.74 26.15
C PHE A 115 2.81 -16.24 25.85
N LEU A 116 4.01 -15.71 26.13
CA LEU A 116 4.34 -14.30 25.86
C LEU A 116 4.30 -13.98 24.36
N ALA A 117 4.75 -14.88 23.50
CA ALA A 117 4.64 -14.75 22.05
C ALA A 117 3.19 -14.70 21.58
N SER A 118 2.32 -15.52 22.17
CA SER A 118 0.89 -15.56 21.86
C SER A 118 0.21 -14.25 22.27
N CYS A 119 0.46 -13.76 23.49
CA CYS A 119 -0.09 -12.50 23.98
C CYS A 119 0.38 -11.31 23.13
N SER A 120 1.68 -11.20 22.87
CA SER A 120 2.23 -10.11 22.06
C SER A 120 1.70 -10.15 20.61
N THR A 121 1.65 -11.32 19.99
CA THR A 121 1.06 -11.50 18.65
C THR A 121 -0.41 -11.07 18.64
N ALA A 122 -1.20 -11.44 19.66
CA ALA A 122 -2.60 -11.04 19.76
C ALA A 122 -2.76 -9.51 19.88
N VAL A 123 -1.95 -8.86 20.71
CA VAL A 123 -1.95 -7.39 20.86
C VAL A 123 -1.59 -6.70 19.55
N PHE A 124 -0.52 -7.14 18.89
CA PHE A 124 -0.07 -6.54 17.62
C PHE A 124 -1.04 -6.80 16.47
N SER A 125 -1.62 -8.00 16.40
CA SER A 125 -2.70 -8.27 15.45
C SER A 125 -3.94 -7.43 15.72
N LEU A 126 -4.32 -7.19 16.97
CA LEU A 126 -5.43 -6.30 17.30
C LEU A 126 -5.17 -4.86 16.83
N ILE A 127 -3.96 -4.33 17.06
CA ILE A 127 -3.56 -3.00 16.54
C ILE A 127 -3.66 -2.96 15.01
N GLY A 128 -3.13 -3.97 14.34
CA GLY A 128 -3.19 -4.09 12.88
C GLY A 128 -4.63 -4.11 12.35
N PHE A 129 -5.47 -4.91 12.98
CA PHE A 129 -6.89 -5.04 12.66
C PHE A 129 -7.64 -3.71 12.79
N LEU A 130 -7.50 -3.03 13.94
CA LEU A 130 -8.12 -1.72 14.17
C LEU A 130 -7.64 -0.69 13.14
N TRP A 131 -6.34 -0.68 12.84
CA TRP A 131 -5.79 0.21 11.82
C TRP A 131 -6.38 -0.07 10.43
N GLY A 132 -6.56 -1.34 10.08
CA GLY A 132 -7.18 -1.73 8.83
C GLY A 132 -8.66 -1.32 8.74
N LEU A 133 -9.42 -1.44 9.83
CA LEU A 133 -10.82 -0.99 9.89
C LEU A 133 -10.94 0.52 9.68
N ILE A 134 -10.08 1.32 10.33
CA ILE A 134 -10.06 2.77 10.17
C ILE A 134 -9.75 3.17 8.71
N GLN A 135 -8.88 2.43 8.03
CA GLN A 135 -8.52 2.70 6.63
C GLN A 135 -9.58 2.25 5.61
N ARG A 136 -10.39 1.24 5.95
CA ARG A 136 -11.36 0.62 5.05
C ARG A 136 -12.30 1.61 4.36
N PRO A 137 -13.01 2.54 5.04
CA PRO A 137 -13.99 3.41 4.37
C PRO A 137 -13.36 4.30 3.30
N SER A 138 -12.22 4.91 3.60
CA SER A 138 -11.48 5.74 2.65
C SER A 138 -11.06 4.94 1.42
N ARG A 139 -10.55 3.73 1.64
CA ARG A 139 -10.09 2.85 0.55
C ARG A 139 -11.23 2.36 -0.32
N VAL A 140 -12.35 1.96 0.27
CA VAL A 140 -13.55 1.53 -0.48
C VAL A 140 -14.09 2.68 -1.32
N LYS A 141 -14.12 3.91 -0.79
CA LYS A 141 -14.49 5.10 -1.56
C LYS A 141 -13.56 5.29 -2.77
N THR A 142 -12.24 5.28 -2.57
CA THR A 142 -11.27 5.40 -3.69
C THR A 142 -11.45 4.32 -4.75
N ILE A 143 -11.71 3.07 -4.34
CA ILE A 143 -11.97 1.96 -5.26
C ILE A 143 -13.25 2.22 -6.07
N SER A 144 -14.34 2.65 -5.40
CA SER A 144 -15.61 2.94 -6.07
C SER A 144 -15.49 4.08 -7.09
N THR A 145 -14.78 5.16 -6.74
CA THR A 145 -14.52 6.28 -7.66
C THR A 145 -13.67 5.83 -8.84
N ALA A 146 -12.64 5.01 -8.60
CA ALA A 146 -11.80 4.48 -9.67
C ALA A 146 -12.58 3.61 -10.65
N LYS A 147 -13.47 2.73 -10.16
CA LYS A 147 -14.33 1.89 -11.00
C LYS A 147 -15.33 2.72 -11.81
N ALA A 148 -15.98 3.70 -11.18
CA ALA A 148 -16.90 4.60 -11.87
C ALA A 148 -16.20 5.37 -13.00
N ASN A 149 -14.98 5.87 -12.75
CA ASN A 149 -14.20 6.58 -13.76
C ASN A 149 -13.76 5.67 -14.90
N GLU A 150 -13.36 4.43 -14.59
CA GLU A 150 -13.00 3.44 -15.61
C GLU A 150 -14.20 3.08 -16.51
N GLN A 151 -15.39 2.91 -15.91
CA GLN A 151 -16.64 2.70 -16.65
C GLN A 151 -17.01 3.92 -17.50
N PHE A 152 -16.87 5.13 -16.95
CA PHE A 152 -17.12 6.37 -17.69
C PHE A 152 -16.22 6.46 -18.93
N LEU A 153 -14.90 6.30 -18.76
CA LEU A 153 -13.94 6.35 -19.87
C LEU A 153 -14.23 5.29 -20.93
N ALA A 154 -14.57 4.06 -20.51
CA ALA A 154 -14.97 3.00 -21.43
C ALA A 154 -16.25 3.37 -22.21
N SER A 155 -17.24 3.97 -21.54
CA SER A 155 -18.52 4.36 -22.16
C SER A 155 -18.37 5.45 -23.23
N ILE A 156 -17.43 6.39 -23.05
CA ILE A 156 -17.14 7.45 -24.02
C ILE A 156 -16.06 7.06 -25.04
N GLY A 157 -15.67 5.79 -25.10
CA GLY A 157 -14.70 5.28 -26.07
C GLY A 157 -13.26 5.78 -25.87
N PHE A 158 -12.90 6.22 -24.67
CA PHE A 158 -11.56 6.70 -24.37
C PHE A 158 -10.55 5.54 -24.35
N ARG A 159 -9.38 5.72 -24.99
CA ARG A 159 -8.31 4.72 -25.02
C ARG A 159 -7.00 5.31 -24.50
N GLU A 160 -6.41 4.70 -23.49
CA GLU A 160 -5.09 5.07 -22.96
C GLU A 160 -3.98 4.48 -23.82
N THR A 161 -2.96 5.28 -24.12
CA THR A 161 -1.80 4.88 -24.95
C THR A 161 -0.52 4.64 -24.14
N GLY A 162 -0.46 5.16 -22.91
CA GLY A 162 0.70 5.05 -22.03
C GLY A 162 1.95 5.82 -22.48
N GLY A 163 1.82 6.66 -23.52
CA GLY A 163 2.90 7.54 -24.01
C GLY A 163 2.96 8.89 -23.30
N ASP A 164 4.12 9.55 -23.36
CA ASP A 164 4.33 10.85 -22.71
C ASP A 164 3.79 12.04 -23.54
N ASP A 165 3.76 11.91 -24.87
CA ASP A 165 3.27 12.95 -25.78
C ASP A 165 1.79 12.79 -26.18
N ILE A 166 1.38 11.56 -26.48
CA ILE A 166 -0.03 11.19 -26.66
C ILE A 166 -0.36 10.28 -25.49
N THR A 167 -1.28 10.74 -24.66
CA THR A 167 -1.70 10.02 -23.44
C THR A 167 -2.99 9.24 -23.65
N HIS A 168 -3.89 9.77 -24.49
CA HIS A 168 -5.23 9.21 -24.71
C HIS A 168 -5.69 9.45 -26.15
N TYR A 169 -6.64 8.63 -26.61
CA TYR A 169 -7.49 8.89 -27.76
C TYR A 169 -8.95 8.99 -27.30
N ASP A 170 -9.71 9.92 -27.87
CA ASP A 170 -11.16 9.97 -27.67
C ASP A 170 -11.91 9.02 -28.62
N ALA A 171 -13.24 8.94 -28.52
CA ALA A 171 -14.08 8.14 -29.40
C ALA A 171 -13.98 8.53 -30.89
N SER A 172 -13.60 9.77 -31.20
CA SER A 172 -13.40 10.23 -32.59
C SER A 172 -12.02 9.86 -33.14
N GLY A 173 -11.15 9.26 -32.32
CA GLY A 173 -9.77 8.95 -32.67
C GLY A 173 -8.83 10.16 -32.55
N GLN A 174 -9.28 11.27 -31.96
CA GLN A 174 -8.44 12.44 -31.75
C GLN A 174 -7.44 12.17 -30.63
N ALA A 175 -6.16 12.40 -30.92
CA ALA A 175 -5.07 12.28 -29.96
C ALA A 175 -5.13 13.40 -28.93
N LEU A 176 -5.05 13.04 -27.65
CA LEU A 176 -5.12 13.93 -26.50
C LEU A 176 -3.89 13.76 -25.60
N ARG A 177 -3.36 14.90 -25.16
CA ARG A 177 -2.30 14.99 -24.15
C ARG A 177 -2.88 15.54 -22.86
N PHE A 178 -2.76 14.80 -21.77
CA PHE A 178 -3.10 15.30 -20.44
C PHE A 178 -2.20 16.49 -20.09
N LEU A 179 -2.80 17.62 -19.70
CA LEU A 179 -2.07 18.80 -19.27
C LEU A 179 -2.06 18.90 -17.75
N GLU A 180 -3.25 19.00 -17.16
CA GLU A 180 -3.41 19.33 -15.74
C GLU A 180 -4.74 18.81 -15.20
N GLY A 181 -4.78 18.61 -13.88
CA GLY A 181 -5.98 18.26 -13.15
C GLY A 181 -6.33 19.34 -12.13
N HIS A 182 -7.54 19.86 -12.23
CA HIS A 182 -8.16 20.75 -11.26
C HIS A 182 -9.11 19.96 -10.36
N GLY A 183 -9.54 20.55 -9.24
CA GLY A 183 -10.46 19.89 -8.30
C GLY A 183 -11.80 19.49 -8.92
N ASN A 184 -12.24 20.19 -9.97
CA ASN A 184 -13.52 20.00 -10.64
C ASN A 184 -13.43 19.56 -12.12
N ARG A 185 -12.23 19.45 -12.70
CA ARG A 185 -12.07 19.03 -14.10
C ARG A 185 -10.66 18.57 -14.44
N LEU A 186 -10.53 17.71 -15.44
CA LEU A 186 -9.28 17.35 -16.08
C LEU A 186 -9.17 18.05 -17.43
N VAL A 187 -7.98 18.56 -17.74
CA VAL A 187 -7.72 19.33 -18.97
C VAL A 187 -6.79 18.55 -19.88
N PHE A 188 -7.21 18.39 -21.13
CA PHE A 188 -6.45 17.76 -22.19
C PHE A 188 -6.21 18.75 -23.32
N MET A 189 -5.04 18.66 -23.95
CA MET A 189 -4.72 19.34 -25.20
C MET A 189 -4.95 18.40 -26.37
N ALA A 190 -5.60 18.90 -27.43
CA ALA A 190 -5.73 18.16 -28.67
C ALA A 190 -4.43 18.21 -29.47
N VAL A 191 -3.77 17.06 -29.63
CA VAL A 191 -2.50 16.96 -30.36
C VAL A 191 -2.77 17.24 -31.85
N GLY A 192 -1.95 18.10 -32.45
CA GLY A 192 -2.10 18.54 -33.84
C GLY A 192 -3.14 19.67 -34.04
N ARG A 193 -3.84 20.12 -32.98
CA ARG A 193 -4.81 21.22 -33.07
C ARG A 193 -4.42 22.36 -32.13
N ARG A 194 -3.85 23.44 -32.68
CA ARG A 194 -3.35 24.57 -31.89
C ARG A 194 -4.49 25.25 -31.12
N GLY A 195 -4.30 25.44 -29.82
CA GLY A 195 -5.23 26.16 -28.94
C GLY A 195 -6.50 25.39 -28.57
N LYS A 196 -6.69 24.17 -29.08
CA LYS A 196 -7.88 23.35 -28.84
C LYS A 196 -7.69 22.44 -27.63
N ARG A 197 -8.73 22.35 -26.80
CA ARG A 197 -8.69 21.59 -25.53
C ARG A 197 -9.92 20.72 -25.38
N ALA A 198 -9.78 19.66 -24.59
CA ALA A 198 -10.91 18.85 -24.15
C ALA A 198 -10.92 18.79 -22.62
N PHE A 199 -12.11 18.67 -22.06
CA PHE A 199 -12.34 18.70 -20.63
C PHE A 199 -13.13 17.46 -20.20
N ILE A 200 -12.75 16.91 -19.05
CA ILE A 200 -13.59 15.94 -18.33
C ILE A 200 -13.96 16.57 -16.99
N ASP A 201 -15.25 16.80 -16.77
CA ASP A 201 -15.73 17.38 -15.53
C ASP A 201 -15.76 16.33 -14.41
N LEU A 202 -15.41 16.75 -13.20
CA LEU A 202 -15.35 15.94 -12.00
C LEU A 202 -16.41 16.40 -10.99
N ALA A 203 -17.17 15.43 -10.47
CA ALA A 203 -18.03 15.63 -9.31
C ALA A 203 -17.19 15.87 -8.03
N PRO A 204 -17.79 16.42 -6.94
CA PRO A 204 -17.08 16.67 -5.68
C PRO A 204 -16.47 15.42 -5.03
N ASP A 205 -16.94 14.22 -5.38
CA ASP A 205 -16.42 12.94 -4.91
C ASP A 205 -15.29 12.36 -5.80
N GLY A 206 -14.88 13.12 -6.83
CA GLY A 206 -13.83 12.77 -7.79
C GLY A 206 -14.29 11.89 -8.95
N LYS A 207 -15.59 11.65 -9.12
CA LYS A 207 -16.12 10.89 -10.25
C LYS A 207 -16.18 11.74 -11.52
N MET A 208 -15.83 11.16 -12.66
CA MET A 208 -16.00 11.78 -13.97
C MET A 208 -17.48 11.76 -14.36
N VAL A 209 -18.01 12.91 -14.76
CA VAL A 209 -19.45 13.06 -15.06
C VAL A 209 -19.75 13.44 -16.49
N ALA A 210 -18.89 14.22 -17.13
CA ALA A 210 -19.11 14.72 -18.49
C ALA A 210 -17.80 14.89 -19.24
N TYR A 211 -17.87 14.73 -20.57
CA TYR A 211 -16.77 14.97 -21.49
C TYR A 211 -17.20 16.02 -22.50
N SER A 212 -16.44 17.11 -22.62
CA SER A 212 -16.80 18.23 -23.49
C SER A 212 -16.53 18.00 -24.98
N GLY A 213 -15.75 16.98 -25.33
CA GLY A 213 -15.10 16.92 -26.64
C GLY A 213 -14.03 17.99 -26.79
N VAL A 214 -13.40 18.04 -27.98
CA VAL A 214 -12.44 19.09 -28.33
C VAL A 214 -13.17 20.37 -28.72
N VAL A 215 -12.95 21.42 -27.95
CA VAL A 215 -13.48 22.78 -28.15
C VAL A 215 -12.39 23.79 -28.47
#